data_AF-X1PB76-F1
#
_entry.id   AF-X1PB76-F1
#
_cell.length_a   1.000
_cell.length_b   1.000
_cell.length_c   1.000
_cell.angle_alpha   90.00
_cell.angle_beta   90.00
_cell.angle_gamma   90.00
#
_symmetry.space_group_name_H-M   'P 1'
#
loop_
_entity.id
_entity.type
_entity.pdbx_description
1 polymer ?
#
loop_
_entity_poly.entity_id
_entity_poly.type
_entity_poly.pdbx_seq_one_letter_code
_entity_poly.pdbx_strand_id
1 'polypeptide(L)'
;MEVLLDRDQMCNLTTVNVLGFVQDAKLDKKKLFEAQRLSLRAGFRMTFLDLELDQWDVKQKRDRLVGCSLTGWQDMVNATEMTKEKELELRKKLRDIIHQEAESYAQKLGVEPPLLMTTVKPEGTLSQLPTVSSGIHHSHSPYFIRRVRINANDPLLKVCEELGYDIKPENGQTEENCQTKVISFPCCAPEGKTKKDISAIEQLEIYRSFQKEYTDHNTSITVHVQDHEWEEVEEWLWNNWDEAVAV
;
A
#
# COMPACT_ATOMS: atom_id res chain seq x y z
N MET A 1 5.19 -8.26 -6.09
CA MET A 1 4.57 -8.18 -7.44
C MET A 1 3.07 -8.25 -7.24
N GLU A 2 2.35 -7.16 -7.47
CA GLU A 2 0.97 -6.97 -6.99
C GLU A 2 -0.09 -7.14 -8.08
N VAL A 3 0.27 -6.96 -9.36
CA VAL A 3 -0.67 -7.04 -10.48
C VAL A 3 -0.38 -8.28 -11.32
N LEU A 4 -1.43 -9.06 -11.55
CA LEU A 4 -1.42 -10.16 -12.51
C LEU A 4 -1.73 -9.57 -13.89
N LEU A 5 -0.77 -9.67 -14.80
CA LEU A 5 -0.84 -9.10 -16.14
C LEU A 5 -0.57 -10.19 -17.18
N ASP A 6 -1.37 -10.19 -18.25
CA ASP A 6 -0.96 -10.80 -19.50
C ASP A 6 0.15 -9.94 -20.15
N ARG A 7 0.87 -10.52 -21.11
CA ARG A 7 1.85 -9.80 -21.92
C ARG A 7 1.22 -8.53 -22.51
N ASP A 8 1.96 -7.44 -22.61
CA ASP A 8 1.50 -6.22 -23.28
C ASP A 8 0.23 -5.61 -22.63
N GLN A 9 0.18 -5.67 -21.30
CA GLN A 9 -0.86 -5.04 -20.48
C GLN A 9 -0.28 -4.04 -19.48
N MET A 10 -1.13 -3.15 -19.00
CA MET A 10 -0.78 -2.18 -17.96
C MET A 10 -1.73 -2.26 -16.77
N CYS A 11 -1.26 -1.71 -15.65
CA CYS A 11 -2.03 -1.57 -14.43
C CYS A 11 -2.61 -0.15 -14.30
N ASN A 12 -3.81 -0.05 -13.71
CA ASN A 12 -4.44 1.22 -13.36
C ASN A 12 -4.65 1.26 -11.85
N LEU A 13 -3.64 1.78 -11.13
CA LEU A 13 -3.57 1.67 -9.67
C LEU A 13 -4.06 2.93 -8.95
N THR A 14 -4.82 2.75 -7.90
CA THR A 14 -5.21 3.78 -6.94
C THR A 14 -4.96 3.27 -5.52
N THR A 15 -4.91 4.16 -4.52
CA THR A 15 -4.65 3.76 -3.13
C THR A 15 -5.54 4.55 -2.19
N VAL A 16 -6.16 3.84 -1.24
CA VAL A 16 -6.88 4.45 -0.11
C VAL A 16 -6.05 4.30 1.17
N ASN A 17 -5.74 5.41 1.82
CA ASN A 17 -5.13 5.42 3.15
C ASN A 17 -6.22 5.17 4.21
N VAL A 18 -6.29 3.95 4.74
CA VAL A 18 -7.35 3.53 5.66
C VAL A 18 -7.24 4.23 7.02
N LEU A 19 -6.01 4.46 7.51
CA LEU A 19 -5.78 5.22 8.74
C LEU A 19 -6.35 6.64 8.66
N GLY A 20 -6.37 7.25 7.47
CA GLY A 20 -6.92 8.59 7.26
C GLY A 20 -8.42 8.72 7.57
N PHE A 21 -9.12 7.60 7.80
CA PHE A 21 -10.53 7.57 8.20
C PHE A 21 -10.74 7.24 9.68
N VAL A 22 -9.67 7.19 10.49
CA VAL A 22 -9.76 7.00 11.93
C VAL A 22 -9.86 8.35 12.63
N GLN A 23 -10.85 8.51 13.49
CA GLN A 23 -11.02 9.66 14.37
C GLN A 23 -11.39 9.16 15.78
N ASP A 24 -10.70 9.65 16.81
CA ASP A 24 -10.93 9.27 18.21
C ASP A 24 -10.98 7.74 18.41
N ALA A 25 -9.98 7.03 17.87
CA ALA A 25 -9.84 5.57 17.87
C ALA A 25 -11.02 4.80 17.20
N LYS A 26 -11.83 5.48 16.37
CA LYS A 26 -12.96 4.88 15.66
C LYS A 26 -12.81 5.08 14.15
N LEU A 27 -13.07 4.01 13.40
CA LEU A 27 -13.07 4.05 11.94
C LEU A 27 -14.38 4.61 11.39
N ASP A 28 -14.32 5.71 10.65
CA ASP A 28 -15.46 6.24 9.86
C ASP A 28 -15.67 5.38 8.60
N LYS A 29 -16.37 4.27 8.79
CA LYS A 29 -16.69 3.32 7.71
C LYS A 29 -17.44 3.99 6.56
N LYS A 30 -18.30 4.97 6.82
CA LYS A 30 -19.11 5.62 5.77
C LYS A 30 -18.21 6.36 4.79
N LYS A 31 -17.28 7.17 5.30
CA LYS A 31 -16.32 7.90 4.44
C LYS A 31 -15.32 6.97 3.77
N LEU A 32 -14.83 5.95 4.48
CA LEU A 32 -13.93 4.94 3.90
C LEU A 32 -14.59 4.23 2.71
N PHE A 33 -15.84 3.79 2.87
CA PHE A 33 -16.58 3.11 1.81
C PHE A 33 -16.82 4.01 0.60
N GLU A 34 -17.06 5.31 0.82
CA GLU A 34 -17.16 6.26 -0.28
C GLU A 34 -15.83 6.48 -0.98
N ALA A 35 -14.74 6.63 -0.24
CA ALA A 35 -13.40 6.72 -0.80
C ALA A 35 -13.06 5.48 -1.65
N GLN A 36 -13.48 4.29 -1.22
CA GLN A 36 -13.30 3.05 -1.95
C GLN A 36 -14.04 3.06 -3.30
N ARG A 37 -15.28 3.54 -3.35
CA ARG A 37 -16.03 3.72 -4.62
C ARG A 37 -15.32 4.72 -5.54
N LEU A 38 -14.91 5.86 -5.00
CA LEU A 38 -14.23 6.89 -5.76
C LEU A 38 -12.87 6.43 -6.31
N SER A 39 -12.14 5.63 -5.51
CA SER A 39 -10.88 4.98 -5.88
C SER A 39 -11.07 4.11 -7.13
N LEU A 40 -12.05 3.22 -7.11
CA LEU A 40 -12.41 2.42 -8.27
C LEU A 40 -12.77 3.28 -9.48
N ARG A 41 -13.66 4.26 -9.31
CA ARG A 41 -14.09 5.11 -10.44
C ARG A 41 -12.92 5.87 -11.06
N ALA A 42 -11.93 6.27 -10.26
CA ALA A 42 -10.69 6.87 -10.75
C ALA A 42 -9.85 5.86 -11.54
N GLY A 43 -9.60 4.66 -10.98
CA GLY A 43 -8.95 3.54 -11.67
C GLY A 43 -9.60 3.22 -13.01
N PHE A 44 -10.92 3.04 -13.00
CA PHE A 44 -11.69 2.64 -14.15
C PHE A 44 -11.65 3.71 -15.26
N ARG A 45 -11.69 5.00 -14.93
CA ARG A 45 -11.55 6.07 -15.92
C ARG A 45 -10.17 6.09 -16.59
N MET A 46 -9.11 5.64 -15.92
CA MET A 46 -7.78 5.53 -16.56
C MET A 46 -7.77 4.51 -17.71
N THR A 47 -8.65 3.49 -17.67
CA THR A 47 -8.79 2.47 -18.73
C THR A 47 -9.37 3.01 -20.05
N PHE A 48 -9.82 4.27 -20.09
CA PHE A 48 -10.39 4.92 -21.27
C PHE A 48 -9.38 5.74 -22.05
N LEU A 49 -8.14 5.86 -21.57
CA LEU A 49 -7.07 6.49 -22.33
C LEU A 49 -6.75 5.65 -23.58
N ASP A 50 -6.53 6.34 -24.70
CA ASP A 50 -5.97 5.72 -25.90
C ASP A 50 -4.45 5.60 -25.70
N LEU A 51 -3.94 4.37 -25.73
CA LEU A 51 -2.51 4.13 -25.63
C LEU A 51 -1.86 4.17 -27.01
N GLU A 52 -0.63 4.70 -27.09
CA GLU A 52 0.13 4.77 -28.35
C GLU A 52 0.55 3.39 -28.88
N LEU A 53 0.55 2.38 -28.02
CA LEU A 53 0.89 1.00 -28.36
C LEU A 53 -0.40 0.21 -28.62
N ASP A 54 -0.72 -0.04 -29.89
CA ASP A 54 -1.99 -0.66 -30.32
C ASP A 54 -2.34 -1.95 -29.55
N GLN A 55 -1.38 -2.84 -29.35
CA GLN A 55 -1.61 -4.09 -28.63
C GLN A 55 -1.98 -3.87 -27.17
N TRP A 56 -1.38 -2.87 -26.54
CA TRP A 56 -1.66 -2.50 -25.16
C TRP A 56 -3.03 -1.84 -25.05
N ASP A 57 -3.36 -0.95 -25.99
CA ASP A 57 -4.63 -0.24 -26.04
C ASP A 57 -5.82 -1.22 -26.16
N VAL A 58 -5.72 -2.18 -27.09
CA VAL A 58 -6.73 -3.23 -27.28
C VAL A 58 -6.92 -4.03 -25.99
N LYS A 59 -5.83 -4.45 -25.33
CA LYS A 59 -5.92 -5.23 -24.10
C LYS A 59 -6.43 -4.43 -22.92
N GLN A 60 -6.02 -3.16 -22.77
CA GLN A 60 -6.54 -2.26 -21.74
C GLN A 60 -8.05 -2.09 -21.87
N LYS A 61 -8.56 -1.88 -23.08
CA LYS A 61 -10.00 -1.68 -23.31
C LYS A 61 -10.81 -2.96 -23.18
N ARG A 62 -10.20 -4.12 -23.48
CA ARG A 62 -10.80 -5.46 -23.31
C ARG A 62 -10.97 -5.82 -21.84
N ASP A 63 -9.90 -5.74 -21.05
CA ASP A 63 -9.90 -6.26 -19.67
C ASP A 63 -10.14 -5.19 -18.62
N ARG A 64 -9.85 -3.93 -18.95
CA ARG A 64 -10.05 -2.75 -18.12
C ARG A 64 -9.51 -2.91 -16.69
N LEU A 65 -8.38 -3.61 -16.54
CA LEU A 65 -7.80 -3.95 -15.24
C LEU A 65 -7.60 -2.71 -14.38
N VAL A 66 -8.05 -2.80 -13.13
CA VAL A 66 -7.86 -1.77 -12.11
C VAL A 66 -7.30 -2.41 -10.85
N GLY A 67 -6.48 -1.67 -10.11
CA GLY A 67 -5.93 -2.14 -8.85
C GLY A 67 -6.18 -1.13 -7.75
N CYS A 68 -7.31 -1.30 -7.05
CA CYS A 68 -7.63 -0.51 -5.87
C CYS A 68 -6.83 -1.04 -4.69
N SER A 69 -5.73 -0.36 -4.37
CA SER A 69 -4.85 -0.66 -3.24
C SER A 69 -5.30 -0.02 -1.94
N LEU A 70 -4.81 -0.56 -0.83
CA LEU A 70 -4.99 -0.05 0.53
C LEU A 70 -3.62 0.20 1.17
N THR A 71 -3.51 1.23 2.00
CA THR A 71 -2.33 1.51 2.84
C THR A 71 -2.74 1.99 4.23
N GLY A 72 -1.81 1.99 5.18
CA GLY A 72 -2.07 2.40 6.56
C GLY A 72 -2.95 1.40 7.31
N TRP A 73 -2.98 0.13 6.87
CA TRP A 73 -3.85 -0.87 7.45
C TRP A 73 -3.45 -1.23 8.89
N GLN A 74 -2.18 -1.61 9.10
CA GLN A 74 -1.72 -2.01 10.43
C GLN A 74 -1.76 -0.85 11.42
N ASP A 75 -1.46 0.35 10.96
CA ASP A 75 -1.63 1.55 11.78
C ASP A 75 -3.11 1.80 12.14
N MET A 76 -4.05 1.55 11.22
CA MET A 76 -5.48 1.63 11.52
C MET A 76 -5.90 0.56 12.53
N VAL A 77 -5.41 -0.68 12.39
CA VAL A 77 -5.69 -1.78 13.31
C VAL A 77 -5.19 -1.42 14.72
N ASN A 78 -3.95 -0.95 14.82
CA ASN A 78 -3.36 -0.45 16.07
C ASN A 78 -4.21 0.69 16.68
N ALA A 79 -4.50 1.74 15.89
CA ALA A 79 -5.21 2.93 16.37
C ALA A 79 -6.67 2.67 16.79
N THR A 80 -7.28 1.58 16.33
CA THR A 80 -8.69 1.23 16.63
C THR A 80 -8.84 -0.02 17.48
N GLU A 81 -7.72 -0.66 17.86
CA GLU A 81 -7.67 -1.96 18.53
C GLU A 81 -8.58 -3.00 17.84
N MET A 82 -8.57 -3.01 16.50
CA MET A 82 -9.49 -3.83 15.72
C MET A 82 -9.18 -5.32 15.88
N THR A 83 -10.21 -6.13 16.15
CA THR A 83 -10.05 -7.59 16.24
C THR A 83 -9.96 -8.21 14.84
N LYS A 84 -9.34 -9.40 14.76
CA LYS A 84 -9.18 -10.15 13.50
C LYS A 84 -10.51 -10.41 12.79
N GLU A 85 -11.59 -10.65 13.53
CA GLU A 85 -12.93 -10.87 12.96
C GLU A 85 -13.45 -9.60 12.28
N LYS A 86 -13.29 -8.44 12.93
CA LYS A 86 -13.69 -7.15 12.38
C LYS A 86 -12.83 -6.75 11.17
N GLU A 87 -11.54 -7.09 11.20
CA GLU A 87 -10.67 -6.91 10.05
C GLU A 87 -11.13 -7.74 8.85
N LEU A 88 -11.48 -9.02 9.07
CA LEU A 88 -12.02 -9.91 8.02
C LEU A 88 -13.31 -9.35 7.43
N GLU A 89 -14.25 -8.93 8.28
CA GLU A 89 -15.50 -8.30 7.84
C GLU A 89 -15.22 -7.05 7.01
N LEU A 90 -14.26 -6.23 7.45
CA LEU A 90 -13.90 -4.99 6.75
C LEU A 90 -13.26 -5.27 5.39
N ARG A 91 -12.30 -6.20 5.28
CA ARG A 91 -11.65 -6.57 4.01
C ARG A 91 -12.66 -7.06 2.99
N LYS A 92 -13.52 -8.02 3.38
CA LYS A 92 -14.59 -8.52 2.50
C LYS A 92 -15.53 -7.40 2.09
N LYS A 93 -15.95 -6.54 3.04
CA LYS A 93 -16.86 -5.45 2.73
C LYS A 93 -16.26 -4.43 1.76
N LEU A 94 -14.97 -4.10 1.88
CA LEU A 94 -14.28 -3.20 0.96
C LEU A 94 -14.16 -3.78 -0.44
N ARG A 95 -13.91 -5.09 -0.56
CA ARG A 95 -13.94 -5.81 -1.84
C ARG A 95 -15.32 -5.77 -2.48
N ASP A 96 -16.36 -6.12 -1.72
CA ASP A 96 -17.75 -6.14 -2.21
C ASP A 96 -18.18 -4.76 -2.73
N ILE A 97 -17.80 -3.68 -2.03
CA ILE A 97 -18.11 -2.30 -2.43
C ILE A 97 -17.48 -1.96 -3.79
N ILE A 98 -16.25 -2.40 -4.03
CA ILE A 98 -15.57 -2.21 -5.31
C ILE A 98 -16.32 -2.96 -6.40
N HIS A 99 -16.58 -4.25 -6.22
CA HIS A 99 -17.24 -5.08 -7.23
C HIS A 99 -18.64 -4.53 -7.57
N GLN A 100 -19.42 -4.15 -6.57
CA GLN A 100 -20.75 -3.55 -6.76
C GLN A 100 -20.70 -2.20 -7.49
N GLU A 101 -19.76 -1.32 -7.14
CA GLU A 101 -19.61 -0.04 -7.83
C GLU A 101 -19.09 -0.24 -9.26
N ALA A 102 -18.26 -1.26 -9.51
CA ALA A 102 -17.74 -1.57 -10.84
C ALA A 102 -18.87 -1.97 -11.78
N GLU A 103 -19.74 -2.89 -11.37
CA GLU A 103 -20.92 -3.30 -12.13
C GLU A 103 -21.84 -2.11 -12.42
N SER A 104 -22.19 -1.34 -11.38
CA SER A 104 -23.07 -0.18 -11.53
C SER A 104 -22.48 0.89 -12.45
N TYR A 105 -21.17 1.12 -12.37
CA TYR A 105 -20.51 2.15 -13.15
C TYR A 105 -20.25 1.70 -14.59
N ALA A 106 -19.88 0.45 -14.80
CA ALA A 106 -19.74 -0.17 -16.12
C ALA A 106 -21.06 -0.08 -16.91
N GLN A 107 -22.18 -0.41 -16.26
CA GLN A 107 -23.51 -0.28 -16.87
C GLN A 107 -23.82 1.15 -17.31
N LYS A 108 -23.45 2.16 -16.52
CA LYS A 108 -23.64 3.59 -16.86
C LYS A 108 -22.75 4.03 -18.03
N LEU A 109 -21.58 3.42 -18.17
CA LEU A 109 -20.60 3.74 -19.22
C LEU A 109 -20.81 2.92 -20.50
N GLY A 110 -21.64 1.89 -20.47
CA GLY A 110 -21.90 1.01 -21.62
C GLY A 110 -20.70 0.14 -21.98
N VAL A 111 -19.92 -0.29 -21.00
CA VAL A 111 -18.75 -1.17 -21.15
C VAL A 111 -18.83 -2.35 -20.18
N GLU A 112 -17.99 -3.36 -20.38
CA GLU A 112 -17.82 -4.44 -19.40
C GLU A 112 -17.08 -3.93 -18.14
N PRO A 113 -17.39 -4.50 -16.96
CA PRO A 113 -16.64 -4.20 -15.75
C PRO A 113 -15.18 -4.68 -15.86
N PRO A 114 -14.25 -4.08 -15.09
CA PRO A 114 -12.87 -4.56 -15.00
C PRO A 114 -12.79 -6.04 -14.65
N LEU A 115 -11.88 -6.78 -15.29
CA LEU A 115 -11.71 -8.21 -15.05
C LEU A 115 -11.16 -8.51 -13.65
N LEU A 116 -10.24 -7.68 -13.16
CA LEU A 116 -9.68 -7.73 -11.80
C LEU A 116 -9.66 -6.30 -11.25
N MET A 117 -9.95 -6.14 -9.95
CA MET A 117 -10.25 -4.82 -9.38
C MET A 117 -9.46 -4.44 -8.13
N THR A 118 -9.08 -5.42 -7.32
CA THR A 118 -8.40 -5.19 -6.03
C THR A 118 -7.00 -5.79 -6.01
N THR A 119 -6.09 -5.08 -5.34
CA THR A 119 -4.69 -5.47 -5.15
C THR A 119 -4.17 -4.88 -3.85
N VAL A 120 -3.01 -5.29 -3.38
CA VAL A 120 -2.23 -4.53 -2.40
C VAL A 120 -0.84 -4.33 -3.00
N LYS A 121 -0.49 -3.09 -3.32
CA LYS A 121 0.83 -2.74 -3.83
C LYS A 121 1.81 -2.44 -2.70
N PRO A 122 3.13 -2.56 -2.93
CA PRO A 122 4.09 -2.02 -1.98
C PRO A 122 4.03 -0.49 -2.02
N GLU A 123 3.57 0.13 -0.94
CA GLU A 123 3.33 1.57 -0.89
C GLU A 123 4.59 2.28 -0.42
N GLY A 124 5.54 2.52 -1.34
CA GLY A 124 6.79 3.21 -1.04
C GLY A 124 6.57 4.68 -0.71
N THR A 125 6.60 5.54 -1.73
CA THR A 125 6.51 7.01 -1.57
C THR A 125 5.14 7.49 -1.10
N LEU A 126 4.05 6.87 -1.57
CA LEU A 126 2.69 7.32 -1.27
C LEU A 126 2.34 7.18 0.21
N SER A 127 2.84 6.15 0.91
CA SER A 127 2.64 5.99 2.36
C SER A 127 3.46 6.99 3.19
N GLN A 128 4.56 7.53 2.63
CA GLN A 128 5.36 8.55 3.30
C GLN A 128 4.66 9.90 3.38
N LEU A 129 3.81 10.22 2.40
CA LEU A 129 3.07 11.49 2.39
C LEU A 129 2.19 11.67 3.64
N PRO A 130 1.32 10.72 4.03
CA PRO A 130 0.61 10.76 5.30
C PRO A 130 1.39 10.14 6.47
N THR A 131 2.61 9.62 6.23
CA THR A 131 3.44 8.91 7.21
C THR A 131 2.70 7.75 7.89
N VAL A 132 2.27 6.77 7.09
CA VAL A 132 1.53 5.58 7.57
C VAL A 132 2.21 4.28 7.15
N SER A 133 1.76 3.18 7.72
CA SER A 133 2.23 1.83 7.38
C SER A 133 2.00 1.53 5.88
N SER A 134 2.97 0.85 5.27
CA SER A 134 3.02 0.63 3.83
C SER A 134 2.21 -0.62 3.43
N GLY A 135 1.15 -0.47 2.64
CA GLY A 135 0.32 -1.60 2.25
C GLY A 135 -0.23 -2.34 3.47
N ILE A 136 0.14 -3.62 3.60
CA ILE A 136 -0.21 -4.50 4.74
C ILE A 136 0.92 -4.64 5.77
N HIS A 137 2.07 -3.99 5.56
CA HIS A 137 3.20 -4.04 6.47
C HIS A 137 2.92 -3.27 7.77
N HIS A 138 3.55 -3.73 8.84
CA HIS A 138 3.62 -2.99 10.10
C HIS A 138 4.61 -1.84 9.99
N SER A 139 4.35 -0.78 10.76
CA SER A 139 5.28 0.33 10.92
C SER A 139 6.64 -0.15 11.46
N HIS A 140 7.73 0.53 11.08
CA HIS A 140 9.09 0.08 11.34
C HIS A 140 9.40 -0.07 12.84
N SER A 141 9.01 0.95 13.61
CA SER A 141 9.14 1.03 15.07
C SER A 141 8.19 2.11 15.60
N PRO A 142 7.93 2.16 16.92
CA PRO A 142 7.03 3.18 17.48
C PRO A 142 7.54 4.60 17.23
N TYR A 143 8.85 4.79 17.36
CA TYR A 143 9.55 6.03 17.05
C TYR A 143 10.74 5.74 16.15
N PHE A 144 10.96 6.57 15.14
CA PHE A 144 12.13 6.49 14.27
C PHE A 144 12.46 7.86 13.66
N ILE A 145 13.70 8.00 13.21
CA ILE A 145 14.12 9.15 12.40
C ILE A 145 14.08 8.75 10.94
N ARG A 146 13.24 9.43 10.15
CA ARG A 146 13.27 9.34 8.70
C ARG A 146 14.25 10.35 8.13
N ARG A 147 15.20 9.89 7.32
CA ARG A 147 16.22 10.74 6.72
C ARG A 147 15.93 10.96 5.24
N VAL A 148 15.94 12.22 4.82
CA VAL A 148 15.81 12.60 3.41
C VAL A 148 17.12 13.22 2.95
N ARG A 149 17.68 12.69 1.86
CA ARG A 149 18.84 13.26 1.20
C ARG A 149 18.39 14.34 0.24
N ILE A 150 19.02 15.50 0.32
CA ILE A 150 18.71 16.65 -0.53
C ILE A 150 20.01 17.25 -1.07
N ASN A 151 19.95 17.79 -2.28
CA ASN A 151 21.09 18.48 -2.85
C ASN A 151 21.42 19.73 -2.00
N ALA A 152 22.70 19.99 -1.76
CA ALA A 152 23.15 21.12 -0.94
C ALA A 152 22.74 22.50 -1.50
N ASN A 153 22.38 22.58 -2.79
CA ASN A 153 21.93 23.79 -3.45
C ASN A 153 20.40 23.88 -3.61
N ASP A 154 19.65 22.90 -3.12
CA ASP A 154 18.19 22.88 -3.25
C ASP A 154 17.54 24.03 -2.45
N PRO A 155 16.62 24.82 -3.04
CA PRO A 155 15.92 25.89 -2.31
C PRO A 155 15.18 25.40 -1.05
N LEU A 156 14.65 24.16 -1.04
CA LEU A 156 13.97 23.61 0.12
C LEU A 156 14.92 23.37 1.29
N LEU A 157 16.18 23.04 1.01
CA LEU A 157 17.18 22.89 2.07
C LEU A 157 17.37 24.20 2.84
N LYS A 158 17.43 25.34 2.13
CA LYS A 158 17.58 26.66 2.76
C LYS A 158 16.44 26.97 3.72
N VAL A 159 15.22 26.63 3.33
CA VAL A 159 14.04 26.77 4.19
C VAL A 159 14.16 25.87 5.44
N CYS A 160 14.57 24.62 5.27
CA CYS A 160 14.78 23.71 6.41
C CYS A 160 15.90 24.19 7.36
N GLU A 161 16.96 24.80 6.84
CA GLU A 161 18.03 25.40 7.65
C GLU A 161 17.51 26.61 8.45
N GLU A 162 16.76 27.51 7.82
CA GLU A 162 16.13 28.67 8.50
C GLU A 162 15.14 28.27 9.59
N LEU A 163 14.38 27.19 9.36
CA LEU A 163 13.44 26.65 10.35
C LEU A 163 14.10 25.79 11.43
N GLY A 164 15.43 25.59 11.38
CA GLY A 164 16.20 24.91 12.42
C GLY A 164 16.02 23.39 12.47
N TYR A 165 15.78 22.74 11.32
CA TYR A 165 15.73 21.27 11.24
C TYR A 165 17.11 20.64 11.56
N ASP A 166 17.13 19.38 12.02
CA ASP A 166 18.38 18.62 12.18
C ASP A 166 18.90 18.20 10.80
N ILE A 167 20.01 18.81 10.39
CA ILE A 167 20.60 18.66 9.06
C ILE A 167 22.09 18.36 9.22
N LYS A 168 22.58 17.35 8.51
CA LYS A 168 23.99 16.96 8.51
C LYS A 168 24.50 16.70 7.10
N PRO A 169 25.80 16.88 6.82
CA PRO A 169 26.41 16.39 5.59
C PRO A 169 26.20 14.88 5.44
N GLU A 170 26.09 14.41 4.20
CA GLU A 170 26.07 12.96 3.91
C GLU A 170 27.35 12.28 4.44
N ASN A 171 27.24 10.99 4.76
CA ASN A 171 28.37 10.21 5.28
C ASN A 171 29.59 10.32 4.35
N GLY A 172 30.72 10.75 4.93
CA GLY A 172 31.97 10.96 4.20
C GLY A 172 32.13 12.35 3.58
N GLN A 173 31.17 13.26 3.77
CA GLN A 173 31.28 14.66 3.36
C GLN A 173 31.44 15.58 4.58
N THR A 174 32.08 16.72 4.38
CA THR A 174 32.22 17.81 5.35
C THR A 174 31.32 18.98 4.93
N GLU A 175 31.05 19.92 5.84
CA GLU A 175 30.28 21.13 5.50
C GLU A 175 30.88 21.89 4.30
N GLU A 176 32.21 21.91 4.19
CA GLU A 176 32.92 22.64 3.13
C GLU A 176 32.81 21.98 1.74
N ASN A 177 32.60 20.66 1.68
CA ASN A 177 32.59 19.92 0.42
C ASN A 177 31.26 19.17 0.15
N CYS A 178 30.23 19.43 0.96
CA CYS A 178 28.98 18.70 0.84
C CYS A 178 28.23 19.06 -0.44
N GLN A 179 27.93 18.04 -1.24
CA GLN A 179 26.99 18.13 -2.35
C GLN A 179 25.60 17.64 -1.96
N THR A 180 25.54 16.83 -0.90
CA THR A 180 24.31 16.26 -0.36
C THR A 180 24.25 16.51 1.14
N LYS A 181 23.13 17.05 1.61
CA LYS A 181 22.79 17.11 3.02
C LYS A 181 21.67 16.13 3.34
N VAL A 182 21.58 15.75 4.60
CA VAL A 182 20.63 14.78 5.13
C VAL A 182 19.78 15.48 6.17
N ILE A 183 18.47 15.58 5.92
CA ILE A 183 17.50 16.15 6.85
C ILE A 183 16.88 15.02 7.66
N SER A 184 16.85 15.16 8.99
CA SER A 184 16.23 14.22 9.93
C SER A 184 14.81 14.66 10.29
N PHE A 185 13.84 13.78 10.10
CA PHE A 185 12.45 13.98 10.49
C PHE A 185 12.09 12.96 11.59
N PRO A 186 11.78 13.41 12.82
CA PRO A 186 11.25 12.52 13.84
C PRO A 186 9.83 12.09 13.46
N CYS A 187 9.58 10.78 13.50
CA CYS A 187 8.30 10.19 13.18
C CYS A 187 7.83 9.32 14.34
N CYS A 188 6.50 9.27 14.52
CA CYS A 188 5.82 8.43 15.49
C CYS A 188 4.75 7.62 14.76
N ALA A 189 4.73 6.31 14.98
CA ALA A 189 3.65 5.44 14.53
C ALA A 189 2.59 5.32 15.65
N PRO A 190 1.33 4.96 15.33
CA PRO A 190 0.35 4.64 16.35
C PRO A 190 0.85 3.57 17.32
N GLU A 191 0.44 3.68 18.58
CA GLU A 191 0.77 2.70 19.61
C GLU A 191 0.22 1.32 19.23
N GLY A 192 1.04 0.28 19.41
CA GLY A 192 0.68 -1.10 19.07
C GLY A 192 1.86 -1.87 18.51
N LYS A 193 1.57 -2.91 17.73
CA LYS A 193 2.60 -3.79 17.16
C LYS A 193 3.35 -3.09 16.03
N THR A 194 4.65 -3.34 15.97
CA THR A 194 5.56 -2.85 14.92
C THR A 194 6.29 -4.03 14.30
N LYS A 195 7.10 -3.75 13.26
CA LYS A 195 7.80 -4.78 12.49
C LYS A 195 8.58 -5.80 13.35
N LYS A 196 9.14 -5.39 14.49
CA LYS A 196 9.92 -6.28 15.37
C LYS A 196 9.07 -7.21 16.23
N ASP A 197 7.77 -6.93 16.34
CA ASP A 197 6.85 -7.63 17.22
C ASP A 197 6.07 -8.74 16.49
N ILE A 198 6.42 -9.00 15.23
CA ILE A 198 5.66 -9.85 14.31
C ILE A 198 6.58 -10.91 13.71
N SER A 199 6.17 -12.18 13.81
CA SER A 199 6.91 -13.30 13.22
C SER A 199 6.78 -13.36 11.70
N ALA A 200 7.64 -14.17 11.06
CA ALA A 200 7.51 -14.45 9.63
C ALA A 200 6.16 -15.11 9.29
N ILE A 201 5.70 -16.04 10.13
CA ILE A 201 4.40 -16.71 9.98
C ILE A 201 3.24 -15.74 10.13
N GLU A 202 3.29 -14.83 11.10
CA GLU A 202 2.25 -13.80 11.24
C GLU A 202 2.19 -12.90 10.00
N GLN A 203 3.33 -12.54 9.39
CA GLN A 203 3.35 -11.80 8.13
C GLN A 203 2.70 -12.58 6.98
N LEU A 204 2.99 -13.88 6.87
CA LEU A 204 2.41 -14.77 5.86
C LEU A 204 0.91 -14.96 6.03
N GLU A 205 0.42 -15.08 7.26
CA GLU A 205 -1.01 -15.15 7.54
C GLU A 205 -1.74 -13.84 7.20
N ILE A 206 -1.11 -12.68 7.42
CA ILE A 206 -1.67 -11.38 6.98
C ILE A 206 -1.76 -11.34 5.45
N TYR A 207 -0.70 -11.75 4.75
CA TYR A 207 -0.71 -11.88 3.29
C TYR A 207 -1.88 -12.77 2.85
N ARG A 208 -2.01 -13.96 3.44
CA ARG A 208 -3.04 -14.94 3.12
C ARG A 208 -4.45 -14.40 3.35
N SER A 209 -4.70 -13.73 4.48
CA SER A 209 -5.99 -13.11 4.78
C SER A 209 -6.35 -12.07 3.72
N PHE A 210 -5.42 -11.18 3.35
CA PHE A 210 -5.67 -10.20 2.29
C PHE A 210 -5.89 -10.83 0.93
N GLN A 211 -5.06 -11.82 0.58
CA GLN A 211 -5.15 -12.53 -0.69
C GLN A 211 -6.51 -13.22 -0.86
N LYS A 212 -7.06 -13.80 0.21
CA LYS A 212 -8.38 -14.45 0.19
C LYS A 212 -9.56 -13.50 0.27
N GLU A 213 -9.45 -12.48 1.11
CA GLU A 213 -10.61 -11.71 1.57
C GLU A 213 -10.80 -10.40 0.81
N TYR A 214 -9.73 -9.84 0.25
CA TYR A 214 -9.76 -8.54 -0.41
C TYR A 214 -9.33 -8.59 -1.87
N THR A 215 -8.24 -9.29 -2.18
CA THR A 215 -7.50 -9.13 -3.44
C THR A 215 -8.00 -10.02 -4.57
N ASP A 216 -8.13 -9.47 -5.79
CA ASP A 216 -8.37 -10.21 -7.03
C ASP A 216 -7.05 -10.48 -7.78
N HIS A 217 -6.11 -9.53 -7.73
CA HIS A 217 -4.76 -9.70 -8.27
C HIS A 217 -3.84 -10.43 -7.26
N ASN A 218 -2.75 -9.79 -6.82
CA ASN A 218 -1.90 -10.29 -5.75
C ASN A 218 -1.71 -9.25 -4.64
N THR A 219 -1.43 -9.74 -3.45
CA THR A 219 -1.11 -8.96 -2.27
C THR A 219 0.40 -8.90 -2.17
N SER A 220 1.03 -7.83 -2.63
CA SER A 220 2.48 -7.73 -2.54
C SER A 220 2.92 -7.54 -1.11
N ILE A 221 3.84 -8.39 -0.68
CA ILE A 221 4.47 -8.34 0.63
C ILE A 221 5.97 -8.59 0.45
N THR A 222 6.76 -8.13 1.41
CA THR A 222 8.11 -8.63 1.69
C THR A 222 8.12 -9.23 3.08
N VAL A 223 8.33 -10.54 3.18
CA VAL A 223 8.39 -11.24 4.47
C VAL A 223 9.79 -11.13 5.04
N HIS A 224 9.91 -10.60 6.24
CA HIS A 224 11.15 -10.60 7.00
C HIS A 224 11.22 -11.85 7.86
N VAL A 225 12.23 -12.68 7.62
CA VAL A 225 12.45 -13.97 8.28
C VAL A 225 13.71 -13.89 9.12
N GLN A 226 13.62 -14.25 10.40
CA GLN A 226 14.78 -14.42 11.26
C GLN A 226 15.40 -15.80 11.04
N ASP A 227 16.68 -15.96 11.38
CA ASP A 227 17.45 -17.19 11.09
C ASP A 227 16.78 -18.48 11.62
N HIS A 228 16.02 -18.39 12.72
CA HIS A 228 15.33 -19.53 13.34
C HIS A 228 13.92 -19.78 12.81
N GLU A 229 13.38 -18.91 11.95
CA GLU A 229 12.00 -18.99 11.44
C GLU A 229 11.91 -19.70 10.07
N TRP A 230 13.04 -20.02 9.44
CA TRP A 230 13.07 -20.54 8.07
C TRP A 230 12.36 -21.88 7.89
N GLU A 231 12.51 -22.82 8.83
CA GLU A 231 11.84 -24.12 8.75
C GLU A 231 10.31 -23.98 8.76
N GLU A 232 9.78 -23.11 9.63
CA GLU A 232 8.34 -22.84 9.70
C GLU A 232 7.83 -22.17 8.42
N VAL A 233 8.62 -21.24 7.83
CA VAL A 233 8.26 -20.55 6.58
C VAL A 233 8.22 -21.54 5.41
N GLU A 234 9.17 -22.48 5.33
CA GLU A 234 9.18 -23.52 4.30
C GLU A 234 7.94 -24.41 4.41
N GLU A 235 7.64 -24.90 5.62
CA GLU A 235 6.45 -25.72 5.88
C GLU A 235 5.16 -24.97 5.57
N TRP A 236 5.08 -23.69 5.94
CA TRP A 236 3.91 -22.86 5.66
C TRP A 236 3.70 -22.70 4.15
N LEU A 237 4.74 -22.39 3.39
CA LEU A 237 4.65 -22.26 1.93
C LEU A 237 4.26 -23.57 1.27
N TRP A 238 4.81 -24.70 1.71
CA TRP A 238 4.46 -26.02 1.21
C TRP A 238 2.96 -26.32 1.42
N ASN A 239 2.46 -26.04 2.63
CA ASN A 239 1.06 -26.32 2.99
C ASN A 239 0.05 -25.34 2.37
N ASN A 240 0.51 -24.18 1.90
CA ASN A 240 -0.35 -23.13 1.32
C ASN A 240 0.02 -22.80 -0.13
N TRP A 241 0.68 -23.72 -0.84
CA TRP A 241 1.23 -23.50 -2.18
C TRP A 241 0.20 -22.97 -3.18
N ASP A 242 -1.03 -23.51 -3.15
CA ASP A 242 -2.11 -23.11 -4.07
C ASP A 242 -2.71 -21.73 -3.76
N GLU A 243 -2.39 -21.15 -2.61
CA GLU A 243 -2.90 -19.85 -2.16
C GLU A 243 -1.82 -18.75 -2.23
N ALA A 244 -0.56 -19.14 -2.37
CA ALA A 244 0.56 -18.24 -2.59
C ALA A 244 0.73 -17.95 -4.08
N VAL A 245 0.76 -16.67 -4.46
CA VAL A 245 0.94 -16.26 -5.87
C VAL A 245 2.35 -15.73 -6.08
N ALA A 246 2.71 -14.66 -5.37
CA ALA A 246 4.07 -14.15 -5.31
C ALA A 246 4.27 -13.43 -3.96
N VAL A 247 5.06 -14.07 -3.10
CA VAL A 247 5.39 -13.64 -1.73
C VAL A 247 6.84 -13.17 -1.66
#